data_AF-A0A161P538-F1
#
_entry.id   AF-A0A161P538-F1
#
_cell.length_a   1.000
_cell.length_b   1.000
_cell.length_c   1.000
_cell.angle_alpha   90.00
_cell.angle_beta   90.00
_cell.angle_gamma   90.00
#
_symmetry.space_group_name_H-M   'P 1'
#
loop_
_entity.id
_entity.type
_entity.pdbx_description
1 polymer ?
#
loop_
_entity_poly.entity_id
_entity_poly.type
_entity_poly.pdbx_seq_one_letter_code
_entity_poly.pdbx_strand_id
1 'polypeptide(L)'
;MEYIFNQDVTIILYCILIFWIRVGYIMDYRNIKEGLQSIESEEEIEVNTKSFTVTILSLSFSILTSWILYILAYILYEHVWILYVLGLVVVVDLYHSIHNKSFVNLRRSKLPLYRAVSDVAFTIFFLSYYLLTHF
;
A
#
# COMPACT_ATOMS: atom_id res chain seq x y z
N MET A 1 12.99 -5.94 29.44
CA MET A 1 11.63 -5.37 29.50
C MET A 1 11.52 -4.10 28.66
N GLU A 2 12.45 -3.14 28.79
CA GLU A 2 12.42 -1.87 28.04
C GLU A 2 12.51 -2.02 26.51
N TYR A 3 13.34 -2.95 26.01
CA TYR A 3 13.46 -3.23 24.57
C TYR A 3 12.20 -3.83 23.93
N ILE A 4 11.45 -4.66 24.66
CA ILE A 4 10.24 -5.33 24.15
C ILE A 4 9.09 -4.32 24.06
N PHE A 5 8.92 -3.49 25.10
CA PHE A 5 7.90 -2.44 25.10
C PHE A 5 8.11 -1.43 23.96
N ASN A 6 9.37 -1.16 23.62
CA ASN A 6 9.71 -0.29 22.50
C ASN A 6 9.34 -0.91 21.13
N GLN A 7 9.41 -2.24 21.01
CA GLN A 7 9.02 -2.96 19.79
C GLN A 7 7.50 -2.94 19.59
N ASP A 8 6.71 -3.23 20.63
CA ASP A 8 5.24 -3.21 20.55
C ASP A 8 4.72 -1.83 20.15
N VAL A 9 5.23 -0.78 20.80
CA VAL A 9 4.85 0.61 20.49
C VAL A 9 5.24 0.98 19.06
N THR A 10 6.42 0.57 18.59
CA THR A 10 6.86 0.82 17.20
C THR A 10 5.95 0.15 16.19
N ILE A 11 5.56 -1.11 16.43
CA ILE A 11 4.66 -1.87 15.55
C ILE A 11 3.28 -1.21 15.48
N ILE A 12 2.73 -0.84 16.64
CA ILE A 12 1.42 -0.16 16.73
C ILE A 12 1.46 1.18 16.00
N LEU A 13 2.48 2.01 16.25
CA LEU A 13 2.65 3.30 15.57
C LEU A 13 2.78 3.15 14.06
N TYR A 14 3.55 2.16 13.61
CA TYR A 14 3.68 1.86 12.19
C TYR A 14 2.33 1.48 11.58
N CYS A 15 1.56 0.59 12.22
CA CYS A 15 0.22 0.22 11.75
C CYS A 15 -0.73 1.41 11.68
N ILE A 16 -0.73 2.30 12.69
CA ILE A 16 -1.54 3.52 12.70
C ILE A 16 -1.14 4.45 11.55
N LEU A 17 0.16 4.61 11.30
CA LEU A 17 0.67 5.46 10.22
C LEU A 17 0.25 4.90 8.85
N ILE A 18 0.39 3.59 8.62
CA ILE A 18 -0.05 2.94 7.39
C ILE A 18 -1.56 3.07 7.20
N PHE A 19 -2.33 2.81 8.26
CA PHE A 19 -3.77 2.95 8.25
C PHE A 19 -4.18 4.38 7.88
N TRP A 20 -3.58 5.38 8.50
CA TRP A 20 -3.85 6.79 8.23
C TRP A 20 -3.57 7.16 6.77
N ILE A 21 -2.41 6.77 6.25
CA ILE A 21 -2.03 7.01 4.84
C ILE A 21 -3.05 6.35 3.89
N ARG A 22 -3.42 5.09 4.14
CA ARG A 22 -4.34 4.36 3.27
C ARG A 22 -5.77 4.88 3.34
N VAL A 23 -6.27 5.22 4.53
CA VAL A 23 -7.59 5.82 4.71
C VAL A 23 -7.64 7.20 4.07
N GLY A 24 -6.61 8.03 4.27
CA GLY A 24 -6.50 9.33 3.60
C GLY A 24 -6.57 9.18 2.08
N TYR A 25 -5.82 8.23 1.52
CA TYR A 25 -5.91 7.91 0.09
C TYR A 25 -7.33 7.51 -0.36
N ILE A 26 -8.02 6.68 0.41
CA ILE A 26 -9.40 6.25 0.08
C ILE A 26 -10.36 7.45 0.12
N MET A 27 -10.24 8.32 1.13
CA MET A 27 -11.07 9.52 1.27
C MET A 27 -10.85 10.50 0.12
N ASP A 28 -9.59 10.73 -0.25
CA ASP A 28 -9.21 11.65 -1.32
C ASP A 28 -9.28 11.03 -2.72
N TYR A 29 -9.58 9.73 -2.83
CA TYR A 29 -9.57 9.01 -4.11
C TYR A 29 -10.44 9.68 -5.17
N ARG A 30 -11.60 10.24 -4.77
CA ARG A 30 -12.49 10.94 -5.71
C ARG A 30 -11.84 12.22 -6.24
N ASN A 31 -11.27 13.04 -5.37
CA ASN A 31 -10.60 14.29 -5.75
C ASN A 31 -9.37 14.02 -6.63
N ILE A 32 -8.59 12.98 -6.27
CA ILE A 32 -7.44 12.52 -7.05
C ILE A 32 -7.90 12.08 -8.45
N LYS A 33 -9.00 11.32 -8.53
CA LYS A 33 -9.54 10.82 -9.79
C LYS A 33 -10.13 11.93 -10.67
N GLU A 34 -10.78 12.92 -10.08
CA GLU A 34 -11.30 14.10 -10.79
C GLU A 34 -10.15 14.95 -11.34
N GLY A 35 -9.10 15.20 -10.55
CA GLY A 35 -7.89 15.88 -11.04
C GLY A 35 -7.16 15.11 -12.15
N LEU A 36 -7.18 13.78 -12.11
CA LEU A 36 -6.68 12.92 -13.19
C LEU A 36 -7.55 12.95 -14.46
N GLN A 37 -8.82 13.34 -14.35
CA GLN A 37 -9.74 13.45 -15.48
C GLN A 37 -9.65 14.80 -16.18
N SER A 38 -9.26 15.86 -15.47
CA SER A 38 -9.10 17.21 -16.03
C SER A 38 -7.84 17.40 -16.87
N ILE A 39 -6.91 16.44 -16.86
CA ILE A 39 -5.70 16.48 -17.69
C ILE A 39 -6.03 15.88 -19.06
N GLU A 40 -5.99 16.71 -20.11
CA GLU A 40 -6.45 16.33 -21.45
C GLU A 40 -5.38 15.56 -22.24
N SER A 41 -4.09 15.77 -21.94
CA SER A 41 -2.99 15.06 -22.61
C SER A 41 -1.83 14.70 -21.67
N GLU A 42 -1.13 13.60 -21.97
CA GLU A 42 0.12 13.23 -21.27
C GLU A 42 1.24 14.28 -21.49
N GLU A 43 1.10 15.18 -22.47
CA GLU A 43 2.05 16.27 -22.77
C GLU A 43 1.92 17.45 -21.79
N GLU A 44 0.79 17.61 -21.09
CA GLU A 44 0.63 18.62 -20.03
C GLU A 44 1.41 18.29 -18.75
N ILE A 45 1.92 17.06 -18.64
CA ILE A 45 2.64 16.57 -17.47
C ILE A 45 4.12 16.45 -17.82
N GLU A 46 4.95 17.33 -17.25
CA GLU A 46 6.43 17.29 -17.41
C GLU A 46 7.08 16.01 -16.85
N VAL A 47 6.32 15.17 -16.15
CA VAL A 47 6.79 13.90 -15.57
C VAL A 47 6.61 12.77 -16.59
N ASN A 48 7.74 12.25 -17.10
CA ASN A 48 7.74 11.03 -17.92
C ASN A 48 7.32 9.80 -17.08
N THR A 49 6.02 9.50 -17.09
CA THR A 49 5.41 8.37 -16.39
C THR A 49 5.86 7.00 -16.87
N LYS A 50 6.44 6.90 -18.07
CA LYS A 50 7.03 5.66 -18.60
C LYS A 50 8.45 5.41 -18.10
N SER A 51 9.05 6.37 -17.40
CA SER A 51 10.39 6.25 -16.84
C SER A 51 10.49 5.12 -15.81
N PHE A 52 11.63 4.43 -15.81
CA PHE A 52 11.99 3.43 -14.81
C PHE A 52 11.98 4.03 -13.38
N THR A 53 12.30 5.32 -13.24
CA THR A 53 12.28 6.05 -11.97
C THR A 53 10.89 6.04 -11.31
N VAL A 54 9.82 6.24 -12.10
CA VAL A 54 8.44 6.24 -11.60
C VAL A 54 8.02 4.84 -11.13
N THR A 55 8.51 3.80 -11.82
CA THR A 55 8.29 2.39 -11.45
C THR A 55 8.93 2.08 -10.11
N ILE A 56 10.20 2.46 -9.93
CA ILE A 56 10.92 2.30 -8.66
C ILE A 56 10.20 3.07 -7.55
N LEU A 57 9.82 4.32 -7.78
CA LEU A 57 9.16 5.13 -6.76
C LEU A 57 7.82 4.50 -6.31
N SER A 58 7.01 4.03 -7.26
CA SER A 58 5.74 3.35 -6.98
C SER A 58 5.92 2.05 -6.21
N LEU A 59 6.94 1.25 -6.57
CA LEU A 59 7.27 0.02 -5.86
C LEU A 59 7.80 0.31 -4.46
N SER A 60 8.72 1.26 -4.30
CA SER A 60 9.22 1.69 -2.99
C SER A 60 8.09 2.14 -2.07
N PHE A 61 7.12 2.88 -2.59
CA PHE A 61 5.94 3.26 -1.81
C PHE A 61 5.11 2.04 -1.40
N SER A 62 4.92 1.07 -2.30
CA SER A 62 4.19 -0.18 -2.01
C SER A 62 4.92 -1.05 -0.98
N ILE A 63 6.26 -1.09 -1.03
CA ILE A 63 7.10 -1.75 -0.04
C ILE A 63 6.87 -1.13 1.34
N LEU A 64 7.02 0.20 1.42
CA LEU A 64 6.93 0.95 2.67
C LEU A 64 5.53 0.93 3.29
N THR A 65 4.48 0.83 2.48
CA THR A 65 3.09 0.93 2.95
C THR A 65 2.37 -0.39 3.10
N SER A 66 2.81 -1.44 2.39
CA SER A 66 2.08 -2.70 2.32
C SER A 66 2.98 -3.89 2.60
N TRP A 67 4.08 -4.06 1.86
CA TRP A 67 4.86 -5.30 1.94
C TRP A 67 5.52 -5.49 3.31
N ILE A 68 6.07 -4.42 3.90
CA ILE A 68 6.65 -4.47 5.24
C ILE A 68 5.63 -4.96 6.27
N LEU A 69 4.36 -4.54 6.16
CA LEU A 69 3.31 -4.95 7.07
C LEU A 69 2.99 -6.46 6.94
N TYR A 70 2.94 -7.00 5.73
CA TYR A 70 2.78 -8.46 5.52
C TYR A 70 4.00 -9.25 6.00
N ILE A 71 5.22 -8.74 5.78
CA ILE A 71 6.46 -9.35 6.27
C ILE A 71 6.45 -9.38 7.80
N LEU A 72 6.09 -8.26 8.44
CA LEU A 72 5.97 -8.15 9.88
C LEU A 72 4.93 -9.13 10.43
N ALA A 73 3.77 -9.23 9.77
CA ALA A 73 2.74 -10.19 10.13
C ALA A 73 3.20 -11.65 10.04
N TYR A 74 3.99 -11.98 9.02
CA TYR A 74 4.60 -13.30 8.91
C TYR A 74 5.63 -13.57 10.01
N ILE A 75 6.49 -12.60 10.32
CA ILE A 75 7.51 -12.74 11.38
C ILE A 75 6.85 -12.97 12.75
N LEU A 76 5.74 -12.29 13.02
CA LEU A 76 5.07 -12.36 14.32
C LEU A 76 4.18 -13.60 14.50
N TYR A 77 3.51 -14.04 13.42
CA TYR A 77 2.53 -15.12 13.51
C TYR A 77 2.99 -16.44 12.87
N GLU A 78 4.08 -16.41 12.11
CA GLU A 78 4.69 -17.57 11.43
C GLU A 78 3.73 -18.37 10.54
N HIS A 79 2.64 -17.73 10.11
CA HIS A 79 1.64 -18.36 9.28
C HIS A 79 2.00 -18.29 7.80
N VAL A 80 2.28 -19.46 7.21
CA VAL A 80 2.69 -19.61 5.79
C VAL A 80 1.67 -19.00 4.81
N TRP A 81 0.39 -18.93 5.17
CA TRP A 81 -0.63 -18.29 4.30
C TRP A 81 -0.36 -16.80 4.05
N ILE A 82 0.28 -16.10 4.99
CA ILE A 82 0.63 -14.68 4.86
C ILE A 82 1.66 -14.49 3.74
N LEU A 83 2.58 -15.45 3.55
CA LEU A 83 3.54 -15.43 2.44
C LEU A 83 2.88 -15.58 1.08
N TYR A 84 1.85 -16.44 0.96
CA TYR A 84 1.09 -16.54 -0.28
C TYR A 84 0.37 -15.24 -0.62
N VAL A 85 -0.24 -14.59 0.37
CA VAL A 85 -0.88 -13.28 0.19
C VAL A 85 0.14 -12.22 -0.20
N LEU A 86 1.30 -12.17 0.47
CA LEU A 86 2.40 -11.27 0.11
C LEU A 86 2.88 -11.50 -1.33
N GLY A 87 3.03 -12.76 -1.74
CA GLY A 87 3.42 -13.10 -3.11
C GLY A 87 2.43 -12.55 -4.14
N LEU A 88 1.12 -12.73 -3.91
CA LEU A 88 0.08 -12.17 -4.77
C LEU A 88 0.11 -10.64 -4.80
N VAL A 89 0.27 -10.03 -3.63
CA VAL A 89 0.42 -8.58 -3.46
C VAL A 89 1.58 -8.04 -4.28
N VAL A 90 2.75 -8.66 -4.18
CA VAL A 90 3.96 -8.27 -4.91
C VAL A 90 3.74 -8.37 -6.42
N VAL A 91 3.13 -9.46 -6.89
CA VAL A 91 2.84 -9.66 -8.32
C VAL A 91 1.86 -8.61 -8.83
N VAL A 92 0.80 -8.29 -8.08
CA VAL A 92 -0.17 -7.25 -8.44
C VAL A 92 0.49 -5.88 -8.49
N ASP A 93 1.31 -5.54 -7.50
CA ASP A 93 2.00 -4.24 -7.42
C ASP A 93 3.04 -4.09 -8.55
N LEU A 94 3.78 -5.16 -8.87
CA LEU A 94 4.68 -5.20 -10.02
C LEU A 94 3.94 -5.06 -11.35
N TYR A 95 2.88 -5.84 -11.55
CA TYR A 95 2.08 -5.78 -12.77
C TYR A 95 1.52 -4.38 -12.98
N HIS A 96 0.94 -3.79 -11.93
CA HIS A 96 0.39 -2.45 -11.96
C HIS A 96 1.47 -1.41 -12.26
N SER A 97 2.61 -1.47 -11.58
CA SER A 97 3.72 -0.53 -11.77
C SER A 97 4.34 -0.63 -13.17
N ILE A 98 4.35 -1.82 -13.79
CA ILE A 98 4.93 -2.02 -15.13
C ILE A 98 3.94 -1.66 -16.25
N HIS A 99 2.69 -2.12 -16.17
CA HIS A 99 1.74 -2.04 -17.29
C HIS A 99 0.74 -0.87 -17.17
N ASN A 100 0.51 -0.36 -15.96
CA ASN A 100 -0.48 0.68 -15.72
C ASN A 100 0.15 2.08 -15.60
N LYS A 101 1.25 2.32 -16.34
CA LYS A 101 2.03 3.56 -16.32
C LYS A 101 1.37 4.73 -17.03
N SER A 102 0.54 4.46 -18.04
CA SER A 102 -0.13 5.54 -18.79
C SER A 102 -1.19 6.19 -17.91
N PHE A 103 -1.24 7.53 -17.93
CA PHE A 103 -2.24 8.31 -17.22
C PHE A 103 -3.66 7.88 -17.63
N VAL A 104 -3.83 7.48 -18.89
CA VAL A 104 -5.10 6.97 -19.44
C VAL A 104 -5.55 5.68 -18.74
N ASN A 105 -4.61 4.81 -18.39
CA ASN A 105 -4.88 3.55 -17.69
C ASN A 105 -5.10 3.78 -16.18
N LEU A 106 -4.37 4.70 -15.57
CA LEU A 106 -4.60 5.13 -14.17
C LEU A 106 -6.00 5.74 -14.01
N ARG A 107 -6.43 6.58 -14.96
CA ARG A 107 -7.76 7.21 -14.99
C ARG A 107 -8.91 6.19 -15.02
N ARG A 108 -8.73 5.08 -15.73
CA ARG A 108 -9.76 4.03 -15.87
C ARG A 108 -9.71 2.98 -14.76
N SER A 109 -8.53 2.70 -14.21
CA SER A 109 -8.38 1.61 -13.23
C SER A 109 -8.96 1.98 -11.87
N LYS A 110 -9.67 1.03 -11.26
CA LYS A 110 -10.07 1.06 -9.84
C LYS A 110 -9.11 0.25 -8.95
N LEU A 111 -8.06 -0.31 -9.55
CA LEU A 111 -7.15 -1.25 -8.91
C LEU A 111 -6.40 -0.63 -7.71
N PRO A 112 -5.89 0.61 -7.78
CA PRO A 112 -5.28 1.27 -6.62
C PRO A 112 -6.23 1.44 -5.43
N LEU A 113 -7.52 1.71 -5.69
CA LEU A 113 -8.54 1.84 -4.65
C LEU A 113 -8.81 0.48 -3.98
N TYR A 114 -9.06 -0.56 -4.77
CA TYR A 114 -9.26 -1.91 -4.22
C TYR A 114 -8.05 -2.38 -3.41
N ARG A 115 -6.84 -2.05 -3.88
CA ARG A 115 -5.59 -2.35 -3.16
C ARG A 115 -5.53 -1.61 -1.82
N ALA A 116 -5.84 -0.31 -1.79
CA ALA A 116 -5.85 0.47 -0.57
C ALA A 116 -6.91 -0.05 0.43
N VAL A 117 -8.11 -0.40 -0.02
CA VAL A 117 -9.16 -0.99 0.82
C VAL A 117 -8.71 -2.34 1.40
N SER A 118 -8.10 -3.19 0.58
CA SER A 118 -7.54 -4.47 1.04
C SER A 118 -6.47 -4.27 2.11
N ASP A 119 -5.58 -3.29 1.93
CA ASP A 119 -4.53 -2.99 2.90
C ASP A 119 -5.09 -2.44 4.21
N VAL A 120 -6.11 -1.58 4.16
CA VAL A 120 -6.82 -1.11 5.36
C VAL A 120 -7.45 -2.28 6.11
N ALA A 121 -8.19 -3.14 5.40
CA ALA A 121 -8.85 -4.29 6.01
C ALA A 121 -7.82 -5.24 6.66
N PHE A 122 -6.72 -5.52 5.97
CA PHE A 122 -5.64 -6.34 6.51
C PHE A 122 -4.96 -5.67 7.72
N THR A 123 -4.70 -4.35 7.67
CA THR A 123 -4.09 -3.61 8.78
C THR A 123 -4.97 -3.62 10.03
N ILE A 124 -6.29 -3.44 9.89
CA ILE A 124 -7.24 -3.54 11.00
C ILE A 124 -7.19 -4.95 11.60
N PHE A 125 -7.31 -5.98 10.76
CA PHE A 125 -7.30 -7.37 11.21
C PHE A 125 -5.98 -7.71 11.93
N PHE A 126 -4.86 -7.33 11.34
CA PHE A 126 -3.52 -7.51 11.89
C PHE A 126 -3.39 -6.83 13.26
N LEU A 127 -3.77 -5.56 13.36
CA LEU A 127 -3.66 -4.77 14.59
C LEU A 127 -4.58 -5.30 15.70
N SER A 128 -5.82 -5.65 15.36
CA SER A 128 -6.78 -6.22 16.33
C SER A 128 -6.30 -7.57 16.86
N TYR A 129 -5.78 -8.43 16.00
CA TYR A 129 -5.24 -9.73 16.41
C TYR A 129 -3.94 -9.56 17.23
N TYR A 130 -3.11 -8.58 16.90
CA TYR A 130 -1.89 -8.25 17.64
C TYR A 130 -2.21 -7.82 19.07
N LEU A 131 -3.15 -6.89 19.21
CA LEU A 131 -3.59 -6.40 20.52
C LEU A 131 -4.21 -7.51 21.37
N LEU A 132 -5.02 -8.40 20.79
CA LEU A 132 -5.64 -9.52 21.50
C LEU A 132 -4.62 -10.56 22.02
N THR A 133 -3.51 -10.74 21.31
CA THR A 133 -2.51 -11.77 21.65
C THR A 133 -1.41 -11.26 22.57
N HIS A 134 -1.13 -9.95 22.57
CA HIS A 134 -0.03 -9.34 23.32
C HIS A 134 -0.49 -8.51 24.54
N PHE A 135 -1.80 -8.30 24.73
CA PHE A 135 -2.41 -7.66 25.91
C PHE A 135 -3.54 -8.52 26.48
#